data_AF-A0A1S4AFM6-F1
#
_entry.id   AF-A0A1S4AFM6-F1
#
_cell.length_a   1.000
_cell.length_b   1.000
_cell.length_c   1.000
_cell.angle_alpha   90.00
_cell.angle_beta   90.00
_cell.angle_gamma   90.00
#
_symmetry.space_group_name_H-M   'P 1'
#
loop_
_entity.id
_entity.type
_entity.pdbx_description
1 polymer ?
#
loop_
_entity_poly.entity_id
_entity_poly.type
_entity_poly.pdbx_seq_one_letter_code
_entity_poly.pdbx_strand_id
1 'polypeptide(L)'
;MASACASSAIAAVAFSSPSSQKNGSIVGATKASFLGGKRLRVSKYVAPAGSRSVAVSAVAADPDRPLWFPGSTPPPWLDGSLPGDFGFDPLGLASDPESLKWNQQAELVHCRWAMLGAAGIFIPEFLTKIGILNTPSWYTAGEQEYFTDTTTLFVIELVLIGWAEGRRWADIIKPGCVNTDPIFPNNKLTGTDVGYPGGLWFDPLGWGSGSPEKIKELRTKEIKNGRLAMLAVMGAWFQHIYTGTGPIDNLFAHLADPGHATIFAAFQS
;
A
#
# COMPACT_ATOMS: atom_id res chain seq x y z
N MET A 1 -44.42 28.27 18.02
CA MET A 1 -44.55 27.34 19.17
C MET A 1 -43.57 26.21 18.97
N ALA A 2 -42.90 25.83 20.06
CA ALA A 2 -41.66 25.09 20.13
C ALA A 2 -41.77 23.56 19.94
N SER A 3 -40.57 22.95 19.97
CA SER A 3 -40.18 21.56 20.28
C SER A 3 -39.86 20.65 19.09
N ALA A 4 -38.76 19.91 19.07
CA ALA A 4 -37.50 19.93 19.83
C ALA A 4 -36.52 19.01 19.09
N CYS A 5 -35.24 19.37 19.10
CA CYS A 5 -34.13 18.57 18.59
C CYS A 5 -33.85 17.35 19.49
N ALA A 6 -33.41 16.23 18.91
CA ALA A 6 -32.78 15.14 19.65
C ALA A 6 -31.52 14.65 18.93
N SER A 7 -30.37 15.10 19.44
CA SER A 7 -29.04 14.62 19.10
C SER A 7 -28.77 13.26 19.76
N SER A 8 -28.16 12.32 19.05
CA SER A 8 -27.62 11.08 19.63
C SER A 8 -26.10 11.21 19.75
N ALA A 9 -25.62 11.23 21.00
CA ALA A 9 -24.22 11.34 21.36
C ALA A 9 -23.52 9.98 21.38
N ILE A 10 -22.28 9.96 20.88
CA ILE A 10 -21.35 8.84 20.88
C ILE A 10 -20.78 8.66 22.30
N ALA A 11 -20.97 7.48 22.89
CA ALA A 11 -20.43 7.15 24.20
C ALA A 11 -18.98 6.68 24.08
N ALA A 12 -18.05 7.48 24.63
CA ALA A 12 -16.66 7.10 24.84
C ALA A 12 -16.54 6.24 26.12
N VAL A 13 -15.88 5.09 26.02
CA VAL A 13 -15.58 4.22 27.17
C VAL A 13 -14.11 4.42 27.54
N ALA A 14 -13.86 5.17 28.61
CA ALA A 14 -12.54 5.33 29.22
C ALA A 14 -12.38 4.29 30.35
N PHE A 15 -11.35 3.46 30.27
CA PHE A 15 -10.94 2.59 31.37
C PHE A 15 -10.01 3.37 32.31
N SER A 16 -10.50 3.71 33.50
CA SER A 16 -9.69 4.22 34.62
C SER A 16 -9.31 3.06 35.56
N SER A 17 -8.02 2.98 35.91
CA SER A 17 -7.50 2.03 36.89
C SER A 17 -7.81 2.49 38.32
N PRO A 18 -8.22 1.59 39.23
CA PRO A 18 -8.27 1.92 40.66
C PRO A 18 -6.90 1.69 41.31
N SER A 19 -6.50 2.68 42.09
CA SER A 19 -5.41 2.66 43.05
C SER A 19 -5.71 1.70 44.21
N SER A 20 -4.70 0.96 44.66
CA SER A 20 -4.73 0.35 46.00
C SER A 20 -3.34 0.40 46.63
N GLN A 21 -3.24 1.28 47.62
CA GLN A 21 -2.14 1.42 48.55
C GLN A 21 -2.32 0.37 49.66
N LYS A 22 -1.29 -0.42 49.97
CA LYS A 22 -1.09 -0.92 51.35
C LYS A 22 0.36 -1.35 51.60
N ASN A 23 0.96 -0.65 52.56
CA ASN A 23 2.21 -0.95 53.24
C ASN A 23 2.17 -2.32 53.95
N GLY A 24 3.34 -2.96 54.06
CA GLY A 24 3.53 -4.09 54.97
C GLY A 24 4.93 -4.70 54.90
N SER A 25 5.91 -4.07 55.54
CA SER A 25 7.18 -4.68 55.90
C SER A 25 7.01 -5.43 57.21
N ILE A 26 7.24 -6.74 57.25
CA ILE A 26 7.61 -7.47 58.48
C ILE A 26 8.71 -8.48 58.16
N VAL A 27 9.82 -8.25 58.85
CA VAL A 27 11.03 -9.05 58.94
C VAL A 27 10.72 -10.33 59.72
N GLY A 28 11.00 -11.48 59.12
CA GLY A 28 10.93 -12.79 59.79
C GLY A 28 12.23 -13.55 59.60
N ALA A 29 13.20 -13.30 60.48
CA ALA A 29 14.41 -14.11 60.58
C ALA A 29 14.09 -15.40 61.33
N THR A 30 14.24 -16.55 60.67
CA THR A 30 14.40 -17.84 61.35
C THR A 30 15.61 -18.56 60.77
N LYS A 31 16.57 -18.85 61.65
CA LYS A 31 17.76 -19.65 61.37
C LYS A 31 17.36 -21.10 61.19
N ALA A 32 17.86 -21.73 60.12
CA ALA A 32 18.21 -23.14 60.13
C ALA A 32 19.39 -23.35 59.15
N SER A 33 20.54 -23.72 59.70
CA SER A 33 21.68 -24.22 58.94
C SER A 33 21.53 -25.72 58.78
N PHE A 34 21.52 -26.23 57.55
CA PHE A 34 21.82 -27.63 57.26
C PHE A 34 22.54 -27.76 55.91
N LEU A 35 23.80 -28.21 55.99
CA LEU A 35 24.60 -28.98 55.03
C LEU A 35 24.93 -28.39 53.64
N GLY A 36 26.18 -27.93 53.54
CA GLY A 36 27.17 -28.41 52.56
C GLY A 36 26.78 -28.50 51.08
N GLY A 37 27.14 -27.48 50.30
CA GLY A 37 27.13 -27.55 48.84
C GLY A 37 27.81 -26.33 48.22
N LYS A 38 28.70 -26.56 47.26
CA LYS A 38 29.60 -25.58 46.61
C LYS A 38 28.87 -24.28 46.18
N ARG A 39 29.51 -23.12 46.39
CA ARG A 39 29.08 -21.84 45.82
C ARG A 39 29.17 -21.89 44.29
N LEU A 40 28.03 -22.04 43.62
CA LEU A 40 27.91 -21.74 42.20
C LEU A 40 27.73 -20.23 42.03
N ARG A 41 28.73 -19.55 41.46
CA ARG A 41 28.60 -18.17 40.98
C ARG A 41 27.68 -18.16 39.78
N VAL A 42 26.43 -17.74 39.96
CA VAL A 42 25.55 -17.38 38.84
C VAL A 42 26.02 -16.03 38.31
N SER A 43 26.70 -16.04 37.16
CA SER A 43 26.96 -14.83 36.39
C SER A 43 25.62 -14.34 35.81
N LYS A 44 25.14 -13.17 36.27
CA LYS A 44 24.04 -12.47 35.60
C LYS A 44 24.56 -11.98 34.24
N TYR A 45 24.28 -12.74 33.18
CA TYR A 45 24.30 -12.18 31.83
C TYR A 45 23.10 -11.25 31.69
N VAL A 46 23.36 -9.94 31.86
CA VAL A 46 22.44 -8.89 31.42
C VAL A 46 22.62 -8.81 29.91
N ALA A 47 21.69 -9.40 29.15
CA ALA A 47 21.59 -9.10 27.73
C ALA A 47 21.24 -7.61 27.59
N PRO A 48 21.97 -6.82 26.78
CA PRO A 48 21.53 -5.47 26.50
C PRO A 48 20.19 -5.58 25.77
N ALA A 49 19.16 -4.95 26.32
CA ALA A 49 17.91 -4.72 25.62
C ALA A 49 18.22 -3.76 24.47
N GLY A 50 18.67 -4.31 23.34
CA GLY A 50 18.74 -3.60 22.09
C GLY A 50 17.33 -3.25 21.68
N SER A 51 16.92 -2.01 21.93
CA SER A 51 15.88 -1.38 21.13
C SER A 51 16.31 -1.55 19.67
N ARG A 52 15.62 -2.41 18.93
CA ARG A 52 15.75 -2.44 17.48
C ARG A 52 15.19 -1.11 17.00
N SER A 53 16.06 -0.13 16.86
CA SER A 53 15.76 1.06 16.08
C SER A 53 15.32 0.56 14.71
N VAL A 54 14.12 0.96 14.29
CA VAL A 54 13.64 0.79 12.93
C VAL A 54 14.67 1.46 12.04
N ALA A 55 15.54 0.66 11.42
CA ALA A 55 16.37 1.15 10.35
C ALA A 55 15.42 1.33 9.17
N VAL A 56 14.89 2.55 9.04
CA VAL A 56 14.54 3.05 7.71
C VAL A 56 15.82 2.83 6.92
N SER A 57 15.78 1.98 5.88
CA SER A 57 16.87 1.94 4.93
C SER A 57 16.89 3.32 4.27
N ALA A 58 17.58 4.26 4.91
CA ALA A 58 17.71 5.64 4.47
C ALA A 58 18.56 5.60 3.22
N VAL A 59 17.88 5.44 2.09
CA VAL A 59 18.47 5.68 0.78
C VAL A 59 18.97 7.11 0.81
N ALA A 60 20.24 7.31 0.47
CA ALA A 60 20.87 8.62 0.49
C ALA A 60 20.03 9.61 -0.33
N ALA A 61 19.83 10.81 0.23
CA ALA A 61 19.22 11.93 -0.48
C ALA A 61 19.98 12.16 -1.79
N ASP A 62 19.23 12.44 -2.86
CA ASP A 62 19.77 12.65 -4.20
C ASP A 62 19.44 14.08 -4.64
N PRO A 63 20.32 15.05 -4.31
CA PRO A 63 20.06 16.46 -4.60
C PRO A 63 20.18 16.78 -6.10
N ASP A 64 20.98 16.01 -6.85
CA ASP A 64 21.29 16.26 -8.28
C ASP A 64 20.39 15.44 -9.23
N ARG A 65 19.24 14.96 -8.73
CA ARG A 65 18.29 14.16 -9.50
C ARG A 65 17.61 14.95 -10.62
N PRO A 66 17.17 14.30 -11.71
CA PRO A 66 16.35 14.94 -12.73
C PRO A 66 15.01 15.41 -12.13
N LEU A 67 14.58 16.61 -12.52
CA LEU A 67 13.32 17.21 -12.07
C LEU A 67 12.26 17.15 -13.18
N TRP A 68 10.98 17.17 -12.78
CA TRP A 68 9.86 17.20 -13.71
C TRP A 68 9.85 18.47 -14.58
N PHE A 69 10.30 19.60 -14.02
CA PHE A 69 10.45 20.87 -14.71
C PHE A 69 11.92 21.32 -14.65
N PRO A 70 12.70 21.12 -15.73
CA PRO A 70 14.12 21.46 -15.77
C PRO A 70 14.39 22.94 -15.44
N GLY A 71 15.33 23.21 -14.54
CA GLY A 71 15.68 24.56 -14.09
C GLY A 71 14.84 25.09 -12.91
N SER A 72 13.86 24.32 -12.45
CA SER A 72 13.14 24.62 -11.20
C SER A 72 13.90 24.16 -9.96
N THR A 73 13.52 24.70 -8.80
CA THR A 73 14.00 24.23 -7.49
C THR A 73 12.98 23.26 -6.90
N PRO A 74 13.37 22.03 -6.50
CA PRO A 74 12.44 21.09 -5.87
C PRO A 74 11.99 21.62 -4.50
N PRO A 75 10.78 21.24 -4.05
CA PRO A 75 10.32 21.64 -2.73
C PRO A 75 11.14 20.97 -1.61
N PRO A 76 11.31 21.61 -0.44
CA PRO A 76 12.22 21.13 0.62
C PRO A 76 11.90 19.76 1.21
N TRP A 77 10.63 19.33 1.17
CA TRP A 77 10.18 18.03 1.67
C TRP A 77 10.43 16.87 0.70
N LEU A 78 10.88 17.16 -0.53
CA LEU A 78 11.29 16.18 -1.52
C LEU A 78 12.81 16.21 -1.67
N ASP A 79 13.49 15.29 -0.99
CA ASP A 79 14.95 15.21 -0.88
C ASP A 79 15.59 14.22 -1.87
N GLY A 80 14.79 13.52 -2.68
CA GLY A 80 15.29 12.49 -3.60
C GLY A 80 15.54 11.13 -2.96
N SER A 81 15.26 10.96 -1.66
CA SER A 81 15.36 9.66 -0.98
C SER A 81 14.24 8.72 -1.43
N LEU A 82 13.06 9.27 -1.74
CA LEU A 82 11.89 8.52 -2.16
C LEU A 82 12.04 7.94 -3.58
N PRO A 83 11.61 6.69 -3.82
CA PRO A 83 11.62 6.12 -5.16
C PRO A 83 10.61 6.87 -6.06
N GLY A 84 11.07 7.33 -7.23
CA GLY A 84 10.23 8.10 -8.15
C GLY A 84 10.04 9.59 -7.81
N ASP A 85 10.92 10.15 -6.96
CA ASP A 85 10.97 11.59 -6.68
C ASP A 85 11.57 12.36 -7.87
N PHE A 86 10.73 13.19 -8.50
CA PHE A 86 11.12 14.15 -9.55
C PHE A 86 10.85 15.60 -9.13
N GLY A 87 10.65 15.88 -7.84
CA GLY A 87 10.33 17.22 -7.33
C GLY A 87 8.95 17.74 -7.73
N PHE A 88 8.00 16.86 -8.08
CA PHE A 88 6.65 17.24 -8.49
C PHE A 88 5.70 17.28 -7.29
N ASP A 89 5.50 18.48 -6.73
CA ASP A 89 4.41 18.79 -5.81
C ASP A 89 4.09 20.29 -5.87
N PRO A 90 3.56 20.80 -7.01
CA PRO A 90 3.33 22.24 -7.20
C PRO A 90 2.23 22.79 -6.28
N LEU A 91 1.34 21.94 -5.75
CA LEU A 91 0.23 22.32 -4.88
C LEU A 91 0.56 22.14 -3.38
N GLY A 92 1.72 21.56 -3.05
CA GLY A 92 2.13 21.33 -1.66
C GLY A 92 1.26 20.32 -0.92
N LEU A 93 0.70 19.33 -1.63
CA LEU A 93 -0.20 18.31 -1.07
C LEU A 93 0.51 17.37 -0.09
N ALA A 94 1.84 17.31 -0.15
CA ALA A 94 2.68 16.47 0.70
C ALA A 94 3.66 17.31 1.53
N SER A 95 3.30 18.57 1.82
CA SER A 95 4.15 19.48 2.59
C SER A 95 4.35 19.04 4.04
N ASP A 96 3.36 18.38 4.64
CA ASP A 96 3.49 17.77 5.95
C ASP A 96 4.00 16.30 5.85
N PRO A 97 4.92 15.87 6.73
CA PRO A 97 5.50 14.53 6.65
C PRO A 97 4.51 13.37 6.82
N GLU A 98 3.36 13.61 7.47
CA GLU A 98 2.34 12.57 7.66
C GLU A 98 1.55 12.35 6.37
N SER A 99 1.08 13.42 5.73
CA SER A 99 0.45 13.36 4.41
C SER A 99 1.41 12.84 3.36
N LEU A 100 2.70 13.17 3.40
CA LEU A 100 3.69 12.58 2.50
C LEU A 100 3.75 11.05 2.62
N LYS A 101 3.79 10.53 3.86
CA LYS A 101 3.78 9.07 4.11
C LYS A 101 2.46 8.44 3.66
N TRP A 102 1.33 9.06 3.95
CA TRP A 102 0.02 8.58 3.53
C TRP A 102 -0.10 8.56 2.00
N ASN A 103 0.26 9.66 1.34
CA ASN A 103 0.22 9.82 -0.11
C ASN A 103 1.17 8.84 -0.81
N GLN A 104 2.32 8.53 -0.22
CA GLN A 104 3.21 7.47 -0.74
C GLN A 104 2.51 6.10 -0.75
N GLN A 105 1.84 5.74 0.35
CA GLN A 105 1.11 4.47 0.44
C GLN A 105 -0.10 4.46 -0.49
N ALA A 106 -0.81 5.59 -0.60
CA ALA A 106 -1.91 5.76 -1.53
C ALA A 106 -1.44 5.61 -2.99
N GLU A 107 -0.39 6.32 -3.39
CA GLU A 107 0.18 6.22 -4.73
C GLU A 107 0.58 4.79 -5.06
N LEU A 108 1.22 4.09 -4.11
CA LEU A 108 1.67 2.72 -4.29
C LEU A 108 0.49 1.75 -4.54
N VAL A 109 -0.60 1.83 -3.77
CA VAL A 109 -1.77 0.96 -4.01
C VAL A 109 -2.51 1.32 -5.29
N HIS A 110 -2.65 2.61 -5.61
CA HIS A 110 -3.26 3.05 -6.87
C HIS A 110 -2.45 2.57 -8.07
N CYS A 111 -1.11 2.65 -7.99
CA CYS A 111 -0.20 2.12 -8.98
C CYS A 111 -0.41 0.61 -9.22
N ARG A 112 -0.46 -0.19 -8.15
CA ARG A 112 -0.64 -1.65 -8.24
C ARG A 112 -2.00 -2.02 -8.82
N TRP A 113 -3.08 -1.41 -8.33
CA TRP A 113 -4.43 -1.63 -8.87
C TRP A 113 -4.54 -1.20 -10.32
N ALA A 114 -3.96 -0.07 -10.69
CA ALA A 114 -3.98 0.40 -12.07
C ALA A 114 -3.14 -0.50 -13.00
N MET A 115 -2.00 -1.04 -12.55
CA MET A 115 -1.24 -2.02 -13.35
C MET A 115 -2.05 -3.29 -13.61
N LEU A 116 -2.73 -3.81 -12.59
CA LEU A 116 -3.63 -4.96 -12.75
C LEU A 116 -4.82 -4.64 -13.67
N GLY A 117 -5.43 -3.46 -13.50
CA GLY A 117 -6.53 -2.99 -14.33
C GLY A 117 -6.12 -2.79 -15.80
N ALA A 118 -4.99 -2.12 -16.05
CA ALA A 118 -4.45 -1.95 -17.39
C ALA A 118 -4.18 -3.30 -18.06
N ALA A 119 -3.51 -4.22 -17.36
CA ALA A 119 -3.29 -5.57 -17.88
C ALA A 119 -4.62 -6.30 -18.16
N GLY A 120 -5.59 -6.21 -17.26
CA GLY A 120 -6.92 -6.83 -17.39
C GLY A 120 -7.80 -6.22 -18.48
N ILE A 121 -7.56 -4.98 -18.90
CA ILE A 121 -8.25 -4.33 -20.01
C ILE A 121 -7.55 -4.64 -21.33
N PHE A 122 -6.27 -4.26 -21.45
CA PHE A 122 -5.58 -4.28 -22.74
C PHE A 122 -5.22 -5.69 -23.21
N ILE A 123 -4.87 -6.62 -22.31
CA ILE A 123 -4.47 -7.98 -22.72
C ILE A 123 -5.65 -8.77 -23.26
N PRO A 124 -6.79 -8.93 -22.55
CA PRO A 124 -7.92 -9.71 -23.07
C PRO A 124 -8.52 -9.11 -24.34
N GLU A 125 -8.58 -7.79 -24.43
CA GLU A 125 -9.09 -7.11 -25.60
C GLU A 125 -8.19 -7.31 -26.82
N PHE A 126 -6.87 -7.19 -26.65
CA PHE A 126 -5.91 -7.47 -27.73
C PHE A 126 -6.00 -8.93 -28.19
N LEU A 127 -6.02 -9.87 -27.25
CA LEU A 127 -6.13 -11.30 -27.53
C LEU A 127 -7.47 -11.66 -28.19
N THR A 128 -8.54 -10.95 -27.88
CA THR A 128 -9.85 -11.11 -28.52
C THR A 128 -9.82 -10.60 -29.95
N LYS A 129 -9.15 -9.47 -30.21
CA LYS A 129 -9.02 -8.91 -31.56
C LYS A 129 -8.21 -9.78 -32.52
N ILE A 130 -7.22 -10.51 -32.01
CA ILE A 130 -6.44 -11.48 -32.81
C ILE A 130 -7.07 -12.88 -32.86
N GLY A 131 -8.24 -13.08 -32.25
CA GLY A 131 -9.00 -14.34 -32.31
C GLY A 131 -8.49 -15.47 -31.41
N ILE A 132 -7.65 -15.17 -30.41
CA ILE A 132 -7.20 -16.16 -29.42
C ILE A 132 -8.23 -16.32 -28.30
N LEU A 133 -8.81 -15.21 -27.85
CA LEU A 133 -9.86 -15.18 -26.84
C LEU A 133 -11.18 -14.70 -27.44
N ASN A 134 -12.26 -14.86 -26.69
CA ASN A 134 -13.58 -14.32 -27.04
C ASN A 134 -14.20 -13.60 -25.84
N THR A 135 -13.38 -12.81 -25.13
CA THR A 135 -13.83 -12.08 -23.95
C THR A 135 -14.63 -10.84 -24.36
N PRO A 136 -15.69 -10.48 -23.61
CA PRO A 136 -16.44 -9.26 -23.88
C PRO A 136 -15.60 -8.01 -23.66
N SER A 137 -16.14 -6.86 -24.09
CA SER A 137 -15.56 -5.55 -23.77
C SER A 137 -15.45 -5.40 -22.25
N TRP A 138 -14.29 -4.94 -21.78
CA TRP A 138 -14.02 -4.70 -20.37
C TRP A 138 -15.06 -3.74 -19.73
N TYR A 139 -15.58 -2.80 -20.51
CA TYR A 139 -16.53 -1.79 -20.03
C TYR A 139 -17.91 -2.38 -19.71
N THR A 140 -18.38 -3.35 -20.51
CA THR A 140 -19.68 -4.00 -20.33
C THR A 140 -19.59 -5.35 -19.62
N ALA A 141 -18.38 -5.77 -19.21
CA ALA A 141 -18.16 -7.03 -18.51
C ALA A 141 -18.93 -7.12 -17.19
N GLY A 142 -19.18 -5.99 -16.51
CA GLY A 142 -19.93 -5.96 -15.25
C GLY A 142 -21.44 -6.19 -15.39
N GLU A 143 -21.99 -6.04 -16.61
CA GLU A 143 -23.42 -6.21 -16.89
C GLU A 143 -23.79 -7.66 -17.22
N GLN A 144 -22.79 -8.53 -17.36
CA GLN A 144 -22.99 -9.92 -17.74
C GLN A 144 -23.52 -10.78 -16.60
N GLU A 145 -24.22 -11.85 -16.97
CA GLU A 145 -24.67 -12.86 -16.02
C GLU A 145 -23.51 -13.82 -15.71
N TYR A 146 -23.25 -13.98 -14.42
CA TYR A 146 -22.26 -14.92 -13.88
C TYR A 146 -22.97 -16.09 -13.19
N PHE A 147 -22.18 -17.00 -12.62
CA PHE A 147 -22.71 -18.16 -11.88
C PHE A 147 -23.55 -17.77 -10.64
N THR A 148 -23.41 -16.54 -10.16
CA THR A 148 -24.19 -15.95 -9.07
C THR A 148 -24.43 -14.47 -9.36
N ASP A 149 -25.36 -13.86 -8.64
CA ASP A 149 -25.61 -12.43 -8.71
C ASP A 149 -24.37 -11.58 -8.37
N THR A 150 -24.23 -10.45 -9.07
CA THR A 150 -23.10 -9.52 -8.90
C THR A 150 -23.05 -8.93 -7.48
N THR A 151 -24.20 -8.81 -6.81
CA THR A 151 -24.25 -8.36 -5.41
C THR A 151 -23.60 -9.34 -4.44
N THR A 152 -23.80 -10.64 -4.62
CA THR A 152 -23.13 -11.68 -3.81
C THR A 152 -21.62 -11.68 -4.06
N LEU A 153 -21.19 -11.57 -5.33
CA LEU A 153 -19.76 -11.43 -5.67
C LEU A 153 -19.15 -10.21 -4.98
N PHE A 154 -19.84 -9.07 -5.03
CA PHE A 154 -19.40 -7.83 -4.39
C PHE A 154 -19.32 -7.95 -2.86
N VAL A 155 -20.27 -8.62 -2.20
CA VAL A 155 -20.20 -8.83 -0.74
C VAL A 155 -19.02 -9.72 -0.36
N ILE A 156 -18.76 -10.80 -1.12
CA ILE A 156 -17.59 -11.65 -0.90
C ILE A 156 -16.30 -10.85 -1.09
N GLU A 157 -16.22 -10.03 -2.15
CA GLU A 157 -15.10 -9.14 -2.40
C GLU A 157 -14.87 -8.18 -1.22
N LEU A 158 -15.93 -7.50 -0.73
CA LEU A 158 -15.84 -6.60 0.41
C LEU A 158 -15.31 -7.28 1.67
N VAL A 159 -15.70 -8.52 1.94
CA VAL A 159 -15.22 -9.27 3.12
C VAL A 159 -13.73 -9.63 2.96
N LEU A 160 -13.34 -10.17 1.81
CA LEU A 160 -11.97 -10.63 1.56
C LEU A 160 -10.99 -9.46 1.44
N ILE A 161 -11.31 -8.48 0.60
CA ILE A 161 -10.50 -7.27 0.43
C ILE A 161 -10.55 -6.42 1.70
N GLY A 162 -11.70 -6.34 2.38
CA GLY A 162 -11.83 -5.64 3.66
C GLY A 162 -10.92 -6.22 4.74
N TRP A 163 -10.75 -7.54 4.81
CA TRP A 163 -9.77 -8.15 5.72
C TRP A 163 -8.33 -7.80 5.33
N ALA A 164 -7.98 -7.92 4.05
CA ALA A 164 -6.64 -7.60 3.56
C ALA A 164 -6.27 -6.13 3.80
N GLU A 165 -7.16 -5.22 3.42
CA GLU A 165 -7.01 -3.78 3.61
C GLU A 165 -7.05 -3.39 5.10
N GLY A 166 -7.86 -4.07 5.93
CA GLY A 166 -7.86 -3.87 7.37
C GLY A 166 -6.51 -4.19 8.02
N ARG A 167 -5.85 -5.27 7.58
CA ARG A 167 -4.49 -5.60 8.03
C ARG A 167 -3.46 -4.61 7.48
N ARG A 168 -3.56 -4.22 6.21
CA ARG A 168 -2.68 -3.21 5.60
C ARG A 168 -2.80 -1.85 6.31
N TRP A 169 -4.02 -1.44 6.64
CA TRP A 169 -4.30 -0.23 7.40
C TRP A 169 -3.66 -0.28 8.78
N ALA A 170 -3.77 -1.41 9.48
CA ALA A 170 -3.11 -1.59 10.78
C ALA A 170 -1.58 -1.50 10.67
N ASP A 171 -0.98 -1.97 9.57
CA ASP A 171 0.46 -1.79 9.30
C ASP A 171 0.84 -0.32 9.08
N ILE A 172 0.01 0.44 8.37
CA ILE A 172 0.25 1.88 8.13
C ILE A 172 0.22 2.67 9.44
N ILE A 173 -0.77 2.42 10.29
CA ILE A 173 -0.87 3.11 11.59
C ILE A 173 0.23 2.65 12.55
N LYS A 174 0.46 1.34 12.63
CA LYS A 174 1.43 0.74 13.55
C LYS A 174 2.28 -0.29 12.82
N PRO A 175 3.42 0.14 12.24
CA PRO A 175 4.30 -0.73 11.47
C PRO A 175 4.71 -1.97 12.25
N GLY A 176 4.57 -3.13 11.63
CA GLY A 176 4.99 -4.42 12.17
C GLY A 176 4.02 -5.09 13.13
N CYS A 177 2.87 -4.48 13.46
CA CYS A 177 1.87 -5.12 14.31
C CYS A 177 1.12 -6.29 13.63
N VAL A 178 1.19 -6.39 12.30
CA VAL A 178 0.49 -7.41 11.50
C VAL A 178 1.41 -8.43 10.82
N ASN A 179 2.71 -8.43 11.16
CA ASN A 179 3.71 -9.29 10.51
C ASN A 179 3.62 -10.77 10.87
N THR A 180 2.79 -11.14 11.84
CA THR A 180 2.55 -12.53 12.24
C THR A 180 1.17 -12.97 11.79
N ASP A 181 1.11 -14.17 11.20
CA ASP A 181 -0.15 -14.85 10.89
C ASP A 181 -0.91 -15.16 12.21
N PRO A 182 -2.20 -14.75 12.33
CA PRO A 182 -2.98 -14.96 13.53
C PRO A 182 -3.28 -16.44 13.85
N ILE A 183 -3.25 -17.32 12.84
CA ILE A 183 -3.53 -18.75 12.99
C ILE A 183 -2.23 -19.54 13.15
N PHE A 184 -1.21 -19.22 12.35
CA PHE A 184 0.06 -19.94 12.33
C PHE A 184 1.25 -19.01 12.65
N PRO A 185 1.64 -18.83 13.93
CA PRO A 185 2.67 -17.87 14.34
C PRO A 185 4.07 -18.09 13.74
N ASN A 186 4.31 -19.28 13.17
CA ASN A 186 5.56 -19.62 12.49
C ASN A 186 5.69 -18.88 11.14
N ASN A 187 4.55 -18.56 10.50
CA ASN A 187 4.52 -17.81 9.26
C ASN A 187 4.61 -16.32 9.58
N LYS A 188 5.64 -15.66 9.05
CA LYS A 188 5.91 -14.24 9.29
C LYS A 188 6.26 -13.52 8.01
N LEU A 189 5.92 -12.24 7.98
CA LEU A 189 6.34 -11.31 6.95
C LEU A 189 7.76 -10.81 7.25
N THR A 190 8.57 -10.64 6.21
CA THR A 190 9.97 -10.20 6.31
C THR A 190 10.17 -8.74 5.92
N GLY A 191 9.11 -8.04 5.51
CA GLY A 191 9.15 -6.63 5.13
C GLY A 191 9.62 -5.72 6.26
N THR A 192 10.53 -4.81 5.93
CA THR A 192 11.04 -3.78 6.85
C THR A 192 10.30 -2.45 6.70
N ASP A 193 9.85 -2.14 5.48
CA ASP A 193 9.26 -0.87 5.11
C ASP A 193 7.76 -1.05 4.82
N VAL A 194 6.94 -0.14 5.34
CA VAL A 194 5.49 -0.11 5.10
C VAL A 194 5.22 -0.01 3.60
N GLY A 195 4.28 -0.81 3.10
CA GLY A 195 3.94 -0.92 1.68
C GLY A 195 4.70 -2.03 0.93
N TYR A 196 5.73 -2.60 1.55
CA TYR A 196 6.54 -3.70 1.01
C TYR A 196 6.56 -4.88 2.01
N PRO A 197 5.48 -5.67 2.09
CA PRO A 197 5.29 -6.68 3.13
C PRO A 197 6.30 -7.84 3.06
N GLY A 198 6.84 -8.15 1.88
CA GLY A 198 7.79 -9.25 1.68
C GLY A 198 7.24 -10.59 2.18
N GLY A 199 8.11 -11.42 2.74
CA GLY A 199 7.77 -12.77 3.18
C GLY A 199 7.43 -13.72 2.03
N LEU A 200 7.17 -14.98 2.36
CA LEU A 200 6.94 -16.02 1.35
C LEU A 200 5.71 -15.76 0.46
N TRP A 201 4.69 -15.07 0.99
CA TRP A 201 3.44 -14.81 0.29
C TRP A 201 3.54 -13.67 -0.74
N PHE A 202 4.27 -12.59 -0.44
CA PHE A 202 4.34 -11.41 -1.30
C PHE A 202 5.68 -11.26 -2.02
N ASP A 203 6.71 -11.98 -1.58
CA ASP A 203 8.03 -12.03 -2.23
C ASP A 203 8.64 -13.44 -2.15
N PRO A 204 8.04 -14.44 -2.83
CA PRO A 204 8.55 -15.81 -2.82
C PRO A 204 9.94 -15.94 -3.46
N LEU A 205 10.32 -15.00 -4.33
CA LEU A 205 11.61 -14.98 -5.02
C LEU A 205 12.70 -14.19 -4.25
N GLY A 206 12.33 -13.51 -3.17
CA GLY A 206 13.24 -12.72 -2.33
C GLY A 206 13.80 -11.47 -3.00
N TRP A 207 13.19 -10.98 -4.09
CA TRP A 207 13.70 -9.84 -4.87
C TRP A 207 13.48 -8.48 -4.19
N GLY A 208 12.57 -8.43 -3.21
CA GLY A 208 12.30 -7.25 -2.39
C GLY A 208 13.33 -7.03 -1.27
N SER A 209 14.25 -7.98 -1.07
CA SER A 209 15.38 -7.88 -0.13
C SER A 209 16.71 -7.83 -0.88
N GLY A 210 17.56 -6.85 -0.58
CA GLY A 210 18.80 -6.63 -1.32
C GLY A 210 19.48 -5.32 -0.97
N SER A 211 20.39 -4.86 -1.84
CA SER A 211 21.06 -3.57 -1.64
C SER A 211 20.07 -2.40 -1.75
N PRO A 212 20.25 -1.32 -0.97
CA PRO A 212 19.36 -0.16 -0.99
C PRO A 212 19.19 0.46 -2.38
N GLU A 213 20.24 0.45 -3.19
CA GLU A 213 20.24 1.01 -4.55
C GLU A 213 19.36 0.18 -5.49
N LYS A 214 19.47 -1.15 -5.42
CA LYS A 214 18.64 -2.06 -6.23
C LYS A 214 17.17 -1.97 -5.81
N ILE A 215 16.91 -1.86 -4.51
CA ILE A 215 15.56 -1.66 -3.99
C ILE A 215 15.00 -0.31 -4.48
N LYS A 216 15.78 0.78 -4.41
CA LYS A 216 15.37 2.10 -4.95
C LYS A 216 15.04 2.01 -6.42
N GLU A 217 15.88 1.31 -7.22
CA GLU A 217 15.67 1.13 -8.65
C GLU A 217 14.38 0.35 -8.95
N LEU A 218 14.17 -0.80 -8.30
CA LEU A 218 12.98 -1.64 -8.51
C LEU A 218 11.70 -0.92 -8.09
N ARG A 219 11.70 -0.24 -6.93
CA ARG A 219 10.55 0.57 -6.47
C ARG A 219 10.29 1.75 -7.41
N THR A 220 11.34 2.37 -7.95
CA THR A 220 11.19 3.44 -8.96
C THR A 220 10.57 2.90 -10.26
N LYS A 221 10.94 1.69 -10.69
CA LYS A 221 10.30 1.02 -11.84
C LYS A 221 8.83 0.72 -11.55
N GLU A 222 8.52 0.22 -10.36
CA GLU A 222 7.14 -0.05 -9.94
C GLU A 222 6.26 1.21 -10.00
N ILE A 223 6.70 2.31 -9.37
CA ILE A 223 5.95 3.57 -9.36
C ILE A 223 5.83 4.18 -10.76
N LYS A 224 6.88 4.13 -11.60
CA LYS A 224 6.79 4.63 -12.99
C LYS A 224 5.79 3.84 -13.83
N ASN A 225 5.83 2.50 -13.76
CA ASN A 225 4.84 1.67 -14.47
C ASN A 225 3.44 1.88 -13.91
N GLY A 226 3.31 2.06 -12.60
CA GLY A 226 2.06 2.40 -11.94
C GLY A 226 1.45 3.72 -12.39
N ARG A 227 2.25 4.80 -12.44
CA ARG A 227 1.83 6.11 -12.95
C ARG A 227 1.37 6.02 -14.41
N LEU A 228 2.13 5.31 -15.25
CA LEU A 228 1.73 5.06 -16.63
C LEU A 228 0.42 4.27 -16.70
N ALA A 229 0.25 3.25 -15.87
CA ALA A 229 -0.95 2.42 -15.84
C ALA A 229 -2.19 3.21 -15.36
N MET A 230 -2.06 4.10 -14.37
CA MET A 230 -3.15 4.98 -13.94
C MET A 230 -3.65 5.85 -15.11
N LEU A 231 -2.73 6.46 -15.86
CA LEU A 231 -3.07 7.22 -17.05
C LEU A 231 -3.69 6.34 -18.14
N ALA A 232 -3.19 5.12 -18.33
CA ALA A 232 -3.70 4.19 -19.34
C ALA A 232 -5.12 3.71 -19.04
N VAL A 233 -5.43 3.37 -17.77
CA VAL A 233 -6.80 2.97 -17.36
C VAL A 233 -7.77 4.13 -17.53
N MET A 234 -7.41 5.33 -17.07
CA MET A 234 -8.26 6.51 -17.29
C MET A 234 -8.41 6.82 -18.78
N GLY A 235 -7.33 6.70 -19.55
CA GLY A 235 -7.34 6.86 -21.00
C GLY A 235 -8.31 5.91 -21.68
N ALA A 236 -8.26 4.62 -21.37
CA ALA A 236 -9.18 3.61 -21.89
C ALA A 236 -10.64 3.94 -21.54
N TRP A 237 -10.90 4.39 -20.31
CA TRP A 237 -12.24 4.78 -19.88
C TRP A 237 -12.77 5.98 -20.68
N PHE A 238 -12.03 7.08 -20.74
CA PHE A 238 -12.45 8.24 -21.54
C PHE A 238 -12.58 7.89 -23.02
N GLN A 239 -11.63 7.13 -23.58
CA GLN A 239 -11.71 6.69 -24.96
C GLN A 239 -12.99 5.90 -25.23
N HIS A 240 -13.38 4.96 -24.36
CA HIS A 240 -14.61 4.21 -24.55
C HIS A 240 -15.85 5.12 -24.51
N ILE A 241 -15.89 6.10 -23.59
CA ILE A 241 -16.99 7.07 -23.50
C ILE A 241 -17.13 7.88 -24.80
N TYR A 242 -16.04 8.35 -25.38
CA TYR A 242 -16.08 9.22 -26.56
C TYR A 242 -16.21 8.46 -27.88
N THR A 243 -15.56 7.30 -28.00
CA THR A 243 -15.48 6.56 -29.28
C THR A 243 -16.51 5.43 -29.37
N GLY A 244 -17.06 4.97 -28.25
CA GLY A 244 -17.96 3.82 -28.19
C GLY A 244 -17.31 2.48 -28.50
N THR A 245 -15.99 2.43 -28.69
CA THR A 245 -15.25 1.21 -29.04
C THR A 245 -14.15 0.91 -28.02
N GLY A 246 -13.51 -0.25 -28.16
CA GLY A 246 -12.45 -0.67 -27.27
C GLY A 246 -11.13 0.10 -27.52
N PRO A 247 -10.26 0.27 -26.51
CA PRO A 247 -8.93 0.86 -26.68
C PRO A 247 -8.09 0.26 -27.82
N ILE A 248 -8.21 -1.03 -28.13
CA ILE A 248 -7.44 -1.65 -29.21
C ILE A 248 -7.96 -1.24 -30.59
N ASP A 249 -9.27 -1.06 -30.73
CA ASP A 249 -9.87 -0.50 -31.96
C ASP A 249 -9.41 0.94 -32.17
N ASN A 250 -9.41 1.74 -31.10
CA ASN A 250 -8.91 3.12 -31.13
C ASN A 250 -7.42 3.19 -31.52
N LEU A 251 -6.62 2.24 -31.04
CA LEU A 251 -5.22 2.12 -31.44
C LEU A 251 -5.10 1.84 -32.94
N PHE A 252 -5.83 0.85 -33.47
CA PHE A 252 -5.77 0.53 -34.90
C PHE A 252 -6.33 1.64 -35.80
N ALA A 253 -7.40 2.31 -35.38
CA ALA A 253 -7.94 3.45 -36.10
C ALA A 253 -6.91 4.59 -36.18
N HIS A 254 -6.26 4.92 -35.06
CA HIS A 254 -5.23 5.95 -35.02
C HIS A 254 -3.98 5.55 -35.83
N LEU A 255 -3.57 4.28 -35.82
CA LEU A 255 -2.44 3.80 -36.62
C LEU A 255 -2.73 3.80 -38.13
N ALA A 256 -3.99 3.59 -38.52
CA ALA A 256 -4.40 3.62 -39.92
C ALA A 256 -4.38 5.04 -40.51
N ASP A 257 -4.81 6.04 -39.72
CA ASP A 257 -4.79 7.44 -40.14
C ASP A 257 -4.56 8.40 -38.95
N PRO A 258 -3.30 8.60 -38.54
CA PRO A 258 -2.99 9.41 -37.36
C PRO A 258 -3.28 10.90 -37.53
N GLY A 259 -3.46 11.37 -38.77
CA GLY A 259 -3.76 12.77 -39.07
C GLY A 259 -5.22 13.12 -38.83
N HIS A 260 -6.15 12.18 -39.06
CA HIS A 260 -7.58 12.42 -38.95
C HIS A 260 -8.24 11.63 -37.82
N ALA A 261 -7.85 10.37 -37.60
CA ALA A 261 -8.39 9.50 -36.54
C ALA A 261 -7.78 9.87 -35.18
N THR A 262 -8.23 11.00 -34.64
CA THR A 262 -7.77 11.57 -33.38
C THR A 262 -8.96 11.93 -32.50
N ILE A 263 -8.69 12.59 -31.36
CA ILE A 263 -9.73 13.17 -30.51
C ILE A 263 -10.71 14.05 -31.30
N PHE A 264 -10.26 14.80 -32.30
CA PHE A 264 -11.11 15.70 -33.06
C PHE A 264 -12.14 14.99 -33.94
N ALA A 265 -11.89 13.73 -34.32
CA ALA A 265 -12.88 12.93 -35.04
C ALA A 265 -14.08 12.57 -34.15
N ALA A 266 -13.87 12.42 -32.85
CA ALA A 266 -14.92 12.07 -31.89
C ALA A 266 -15.79 13.28 -31.46
N PHE A 267 -15.30 14.51 -31.61
CA PHE A 267 -16.01 15.74 -31.22
C PHE A 267 -16.71 16.46 -32.39
N GLN A 268 -16.65 15.91 -33.61
CA GLN A 268 -17.27 16.51 -34.80
C GLN A 268 -18.71 16.02 -35.06
N SER A 269 -19.26 15.16 -34.19
CA SER A 269 -20.65 14.65 -34.25
C SER A 269 -21.64 15.58 -33.55
#